data_AF-A0A8T8DYE5-F1
#
_entry.id   AF-A0A8T8DYE5-F1
#
_cell.length_a   1.000
_cell.length_b   1.000
_cell.length_c   1.000
_cell.angle_alpha   90.00
_cell.angle_beta   90.00
_cell.angle_gamma   90.00
#
_symmetry.space_group_name_H-M   'P 1'
#
loop_
_entity.id
_entity.type
_entity.pdbx_description
1 polymer ?
#
loop_
_entity_poly.entity_id
_entity_poly.type
_entity_poly.pdbx_seq_one_letter_code
_entity_poly.pdbx_strand_id
1 'polypeptide(L)' 'MTDDAIDIRYRPASGPPRKVSFRPRPDGWLRVTLEWTGCIWRETGCEPVDDVDLECVDGVAICR' A
#
# COMPACT_ATOMS: atom_id res chain seq x y z
N MET A 1 7.76 9.09 -10.19
CA MET A 1 7.35 7.95 -9.34
C MET A 1 7.74 8.36 -7.94
N THR A 2 6.77 8.46 -7.03
CA THR A 2 7.03 8.80 -5.62
C THR A 2 7.93 7.73 -5.02
N ASP A 3 9.23 8.03 -4.94
CA ASP A 3 10.30 7.09 -4.60
C ASP A 3 10.22 6.59 -3.14
N ASP A 4 9.31 7.20 -2.35
CA ASP A 4 9.12 6.93 -0.92
C ASP A 4 7.79 6.22 -0.60
N ALA A 5 7.03 5.76 -1.61
CA ALA A 5 5.80 5.02 -1.35
C ALA A 5 6.08 3.60 -0.84
N ILE A 6 5.36 3.16 0.20
CA ILE A 6 5.39 1.79 0.69
C ILE A 6 4.32 0.98 -0.05
N ASP A 7 4.76 0.03 -0.87
CA ASP A 7 3.88 -0.84 -1.67
C ASP A 7 3.84 -2.27 -1.10
N ILE A 8 2.68 -2.69 -0.58
CA ILE A 8 2.41 -4.08 -0.17
C ILE A 8 1.62 -4.77 -1.28
N ARG A 9 2.21 -5.77 -1.93
CA ARG A 9 1.55 -6.57 -2.98
C ARG A 9 1.24 -7.96 -2.47
N TYR A 10 0.05 -8.46 -2.80
CA TYR A 10 -0.36 -9.80 -2.42
C TYR A 10 -1.36 -10.38 -3.44
N ARG A 11 -1.45 -11.71 -3.49
CA ARG A 11 -2.45 -12.42 -4.29
C ARG A 11 -3.50 -13.00 -3.34
N PRO A 12 -4.77 -12.59 -3.42
CA PRO A 12 -5.83 -13.24 -2.65
C PRO A 12 -6.03 -14.68 -3.13
N ALA A 13 -6.64 -15.53 -2.30
CA ALA A 13 -6.94 -16.92 -2.66
C ALA A 13 -7.83 -17.04 -3.91
N SER A 14 -8.71 -16.05 -4.14
CA SER A 14 -9.55 -15.93 -5.32
C SER A 14 -9.56 -14.49 -5.83
N GLY A 15 -9.55 -14.33 -7.15
CA GLY A 15 -9.61 -13.03 -7.81
C GLY A 15 -8.23 -12.48 -8.21
N PRO A 16 -8.20 -11.25 -8.73
CA PRO A 16 -6.98 -10.64 -9.24
C PRO A 16 -5.98 -10.28 -8.12
N PRO A 17 -4.67 -10.15 -8.45
CA PRO A 17 -3.67 -9.58 -7.56
C PRO A 17 -4.09 -8.23 -6.99
N ARG A 18 -3.68 -7.96 -5.75
CA ARG A 18 -3.99 -6.73 -5.02
C ARG A 18 -2.71 -6.02 -4.57
N LYS A 19 -2.82 -4.71 -4.41
CA LYS A 19 -1.77 -3.86 -3.86
C LYS A 19 -2.36 -2.85 -2.90
N VAL A 20 -1.69 -2.62 -1.77
CA VAL A 20 -1.91 -1.45 -0.92
C VAL A 20 -0.68 -0.57 -1.05
N SER A 21 -0.89 0.71 -1.34
CA SER A 21 0.17 1.70 -1.52
C SER A 21 -0.03 2.81 -0.50
N PHE A 22 0.96 3.04 0.35
CA PHE A 22 1.00 4.20 1.25
C PHE A 22 1.86 5.26 0.58
N ARG A 23 1.21 6.35 0.14
CA ARG A 23 1.87 7.45 -0.57
C ARG A 23 2.07 8.61 0.41
N PRO A 24 3.29 9.14 0.57
CA PRO A 24 3.53 10.22 1.51
C PRO A 24 2.77 11.50 1.10
N ARG A 25 2.34 12.25 2.10
CA ARG A 25 1.72 13.58 2.01
C ARG A 25 2.40 14.51 3.03
N PRO A 26 2.28 15.84 2.89
CA PRO A 26 2.89 16.78 3.83
C PRO A 26 2.44 16.58 5.29
N ASP A 27 1.25 16.05 5.50
CA ASP A 27 0.55 15.92 6.77
C ASP A 27 0.26 14.45 7.16
N GLY A 28 0.97 13.49 6.53
CA GLY A 28 0.81 12.06 6.80
C GLY A 28 0.91 11.24 5.52
N TRP A 29 -0.03 10.34 5.31
CA TRP A 29 -0.01 9.38 4.21
C TRP A 29 -1.38 9.23 3.56
N LEU A 30 -1.36 8.66 2.36
CA LEU A 30 -2.56 8.23 1.66
C LEU A 30 -2.50 6.73 1.43
N ARG A 31 -3.39 5.98 2.08
CA ARG A 31 -3.57 4.55 1.80
C ARG A 31 -4.44 4.39 0.56
N VAL A 32 -3.86 3.85 -0.50
CA VAL A 32 -4.55 3.54 -1.76
C VAL A 32 -4.62 2.03 -1.94
N THR A 33 -5.82 1.49 -2.12
CA THR A 33 -6.00 0.07 -2.48
C THR A 33 -6.14 -0.06 -3.99
N LEU A 34 -5.42 -1.01 -4.58
CA LEU A 34 -5.40 -1.24 -6.02
C LEU A 34 -5.61 -2.70 -6.35
N GLU A 35 -6.25 -2.93 -7.49
CA GLU A 35 -6.50 -4.22 -8.08
C GLU A 35 -5.84 -4.32 -9.45
N TRP A 36 -5.21 -5.46 -9.76
CA TRP A 36 -4.62 -5.69 -11.07
C TRP A 36 -5.70 -6.06 -12.10
N THR A 37 -5.80 -5.30 -13.18
CA THR A 37 -6.80 -5.53 -14.24
C THR A 37 -6.32 -6.49 -15.34
N GLY A 38 -5.08 -6.97 -15.26
CA GLY A 38 -4.40 -7.70 -16.34
C GLY A 38 -3.32 -6.87 -17.03
N CYS A 39 -3.45 -5.53 -17.03
CA CYS A 39 -2.49 -4.63 -17.67
C CYS A 39 -2.03 -3.48 -16.77
N ILE A 40 -2.90 -3.01 -15.87
CA ILE A 40 -2.64 -1.87 -15.00
C ILE A 40 -3.19 -2.12 -13.60
N TRP A 41 -2.63 -1.38 -12.64
CA TRP A 41 -3.23 -1.27 -11.31
C TRP A 41 -4.34 -0.24 -11.35
N ARG A 42 -5.56 -0.64 -10.99
CA ARG A 42 -6.72 0.22 -10.87
C ARG A 42 -6.99 0.52 -9.41
N GLU A 43 -7.11 1.80 -9.05
CA GLU A 43 -7.49 2.21 -7.70
C GLU A 43 -8.93 1.77 -7.39
N THR A 44 -9.14 1.27 -6.19
CA THR A 44 -10.42 0.73 -5.69
C THR A 44 -10.85 1.38 -4.38
N GLY A 45 -9.93 2.09 -3.72
CA GLY A 45 -10.17 2.75 -2.44
C GLY A 45 -9.01 3.67 -2.09
N CYS A 46 -9.30 4.69 -1.30
CA CYS A 46 -8.39 5.76 -0.93
C CYS A 46 -8.78 6.33 0.44
N GLU A 47 -7.84 6.42 1.37
CA GLU A 47 -8.07 6.90 2.73
C GLU A 47 -6.84 7.68 3.24
N PRO A 48 -6.99 8.91 3.78
CA PRO A 48 -5.90 9.60 4.47
C PRO A 48 -5.60 8.88 5.79
N VAL A 49 -4.31 8.73 6.12
CA VAL A 49 -3.85 8.11 7.37
C VAL A 49 -2.70 8.93 7.94
N ASP A 50 -2.62 9.04 9.26
CA ASP A 50 -1.64 9.92 9.91
C ASP A 50 -0.23 9.30 9.90
N ASP A 51 -0.12 8.00 10.15
CA ASP A 51 1.16 7.28 10.25
C ASP A 51 1.08 5.83 9.73
N VAL A 52 2.23 5.25 9.40
CA VAL A 52 2.35 3.89 8.83
C VAL A 52 3.54 3.15 9.44
N ASP A 53 3.23 2.14 10.26
CA ASP A 53 4.20 1.16 10.74
C ASP A 53 3.97 -0.19 10.08
N LEU A 54 5.06 -0.90 9.78
CA LEU A 54 5.03 -2.32 9.44
C LEU A 54 5.54 -3.08 10.65
N GLU A 55 4.81 -4.06 11.17
CA GLU A 55 5.29 -4.88 12.29
C GLU A 55 5.33 -6.35 11.85
N CYS A 56 6.43 -7.02 12.16
CA CYS A 56 6.54 -8.47 12.08
C CYS A 56 6.48 -9.07 13.49
N VAL A 57 6.09 -10.35 13.62
CA VAL A 57 6.14 -11.09 14.89
C VAL A 57 7.55 -11.06 15.50
N ASP A 58 8.59 -10.99 14.67
CA ASP A 58 9.99 -10.88 15.09
C ASP A 58 10.43 -9.43 15.37
N GLY A 59 9.49 -8.48 15.42
CA GLY A 59 9.73 -7.06 15.71
C GLY A 59 10.37 -6.25 14.59
N VAL A 60 10.49 -6.80 13.37
CA VAL A 60 11.02 -6.03 12.23
C VAL A 60 9.98 -5.02 11.79
N ALA A 61 10.27 -3.74 12.06
CA ALA A 61 9.59 -2.61 11.46
C ALA A 61 10.44 -1.95 10.39
N ILE A 62 9.86 -1.79 9.19
CA ILE A 62 10.42 -0.88 8.18
C ILE A 62 9.76 0.47 8.44
N CYS A 63 10.42 1.29 9.26
CA CYS A 63 10.18 2.72 9.37
C CYS A 63 11.15 3.40 8.40
N ARG A 64 10.66 4.17 7.43
CA ARG A 64 11.52 4.93 6.51
C ARG A 64 11.10 6.38 6.45
#